data_AF-A0A149VCE4-F1
#
_entry.id   AF-A0A149VCE4-F1
#
_cell.length_a   1.000
_cell.length_b   1.000
_cell.length_c   1.000
_cell.angle_alpha   90.00
_cell.angle_beta   90.00
_cell.angle_gamma   90.00
#
_symmetry.space_group_name_H-M   'P 1'
#
loop_
_entity.id
_entity.type
_entity.pdbx_description
1 polymer ?
#
loop_
_entity_poly.entity_id
_entity_poly.type
_entity_poly.pdbx_seq_one_letter_code
_entity_poly.pdbx_strand_id
1 'polypeptide(L)'
;MALSLTPEQGADITEAESLLDEIGPAAFIPSKRDRRYSRKIIFQFYKNANIIERFFARLKQFRGTATRYDRLKSTVHAAVQLVSAIIGIN
;
A
#
# COMPACT_ATOMS: atom_id res chain seq x y z
N MET A 1 16.02 -1.64 13.85
CA MET A 1 14.78 -2.13 14.48
C MET A 1 14.01 -2.92 13.43
N ALA A 2 14.03 -4.25 13.48
CA ALA A 2 13.43 -5.09 12.45
C ALA A 2 11.95 -5.29 12.77
N LEU A 3 11.07 -4.56 12.10
CA LEU A 3 9.62 -4.70 12.24
C LEU A 3 9.23 -6.18 12.02
N SER A 4 8.70 -6.86 13.04
CA SER A 4 8.21 -8.24 12.95
C SER A 4 6.72 -8.21 12.61
N LEU A 5 6.31 -9.03 11.65
CA LEU A 5 4.90 -9.17 11.27
C LEU A 5 4.12 -9.82 12.41
N THR A 6 2.88 -9.39 12.63
CA THR A 6 1.97 -10.09 13.55
C THR A 6 1.50 -11.42 12.95
N PRO A 7 1.02 -12.38 13.77
CA PRO A 7 0.56 -13.68 13.27
C PRO A 7 -0.50 -13.57 12.18
N GLU A 8 -1.46 -12.65 12.32
CA GLU A 8 -2.53 -12.41 11.35
C GLU A 8 -1.99 -11.88 10.01
N GLN A 9 -1.08 -10.91 10.05
CA GLN A 9 -0.40 -10.43 8.84
C GLN A 9 0.34 -11.55 8.12
N GLY A 10 0.91 -12.51 8.85
CA GLY A 10 1.56 -13.67 8.27
C GLY A 10 0.59 -14.61 7.53
N ALA A 11 -0.65 -14.73 8.00
CA ALA A 11 -1.70 -15.52 7.37
C ALA A 11 -2.18 -14.84 6.08
N ASP A 12 -2.48 -13.53 6.14
CA ASP A 12 -2.92 -12.73 4.99
C ASP A 12 -1.94 -12.83 3.81
N ILE A 13 -0.63 -12.77 4.09
CA ILE A 13 0.42 -12.90 3.06
C ILE A 13 0.40 -14.29 2.42
N THR A 14 0.11 -15.34 3.20
CA THR A 14 0.08 -16.72 2.71
C THR A 14 -1.13 -16.94 1.80
N GLU A 15 -2.28 -16.36 2.15
CA GLU A 15 -3.49 -16.42 1.31
C GLU A 15 -3.34 -15.58 0.04
N ALA A 16 -2.73 -14.39 0.14
CA ALA A 16 -2.52 -13.52 -1.01
C ALA A 16 -1.49 -14.07 -2.01
N GLU A 17 -0.63 -15.02 -1.61
CA GLU A 17 0.36 -15.62 -2.51
C GLU A 17 -0.26 -16.37 -3.69
N SER A 18 -1.37 -17.08 -3.47
CA SER A 18 -2.06 -17.81 -4.54
C SER A 18 -2.65 -16.88 -5.61
N LEU A 19 -3.00 -15.65 -5.22
CA LEU A 19 -3.53 -14.62 -6.12
C LEU A 19 -2.44 -13.97 -6.98
N LEU A 20 -1.16 -14.06 -6.59
CA LEU A 20 -0.07 -13.48 -7.36
C LEU A 20 0.14 -14.20 -8.70
N ASP A 21 -0.12 -15.50 -8.73
CA ASP A 21 0.01 -16.31 -9.94
C ASP A 21 -1.08 -15.92 -10.98
N GLU A 22 -2.22 -15.38 -10.54
CA GLU A 22 -3.29 -14.89 -11.42
C GLU A 22 -3.08 -13.45 -11.93
N ILE A 23 -2.49 -12.56 -11.11
CA ILE A 23 -2.34 -11.13 -11.44
C ILE A 23 -1.12 -10.88 -12.36
N GLY A 24 -0.23 -11.85 -12.49
CA GLY A 24 0.94 -11.80 -13.36
C GLY A 24 2.17 -11.10 -12.72
N PRO A 25 3.28 -10.98 -13.46
CA PRO A 25 4.62 -10.70 -12.90
C PRO A 25 4.79 -9.31 -12.27
N ALA A 26 3.80 -8.43 -12.38
CA ALA A 26 3.82 -7.09 -11.78
C ALA A 26 3.35 -7.07 -10.32
N ALA A 27 2.61 -8.09 -9.87
CA ALA A 27 2.17 -8.18 -8.48
C ALA A 27 3.32 -8.71 -7.61
N PHE A 28 3.71 -7.91 -6.62
CA PHE A 28 4.89 -8.17 -5.81
C PHE A 28 4.57 -8.09 -4.31
N ILE A 29 4.69 -9.20 -3.59
CA ILE A 29 4.55 -9.26 -2.13
C ILE A 29 5.88 -9.77 -1.55
N PRO A 30 6.44 -9.10 -0.54
CA PRO A 30 7.66 -9.56 0.11
C PRO A 30 7.46 -10.91 0.80
N SER A 31 8.47 -11.76 0.72
CA SER A 31 8.47 -13.04 1.43
C SER A 31 8.52 -12.82 2.95
N LYS A 32 7.78 -13.64 3.71
CA LYS A 32 7.85 -13.65 5.17
C LYS A 32 9.30 -13.92 5.62
N ARG A 33 9.77 -13.17 6.62
CA ARG A 33 11.15 -13.26 7.14
C ARG A 33 11.54 -14.67 7.58
N ASP A 34 10.60 -15.42 8.14
CA ASP A 34 10.86 -16.74 8.75
C ASP A 34 10.80 -17.90 7.74
N ARG A 35 10.72 -17.61 6.43
CA ARG A 35 10.58 -18.63 5.39
C ARG A 35 11.95 -19.23 5.05
N ARG A 36 12.05 -20.56 5.00
CA ARG A 36 13.29 -21.28 4.67
C ARG A 36 13.86 -20.90 3.30
N TYR A 37 12.99 -20.56 2.34
CA TYR A 37 13.38 -20.12 1.01
C TYR A 37 12.70 -18.78 0.72
N SER A 38 13.48 -17.69 0.76
CA SER A 38 12.97 -16.37 0.41
C SER A 38 12.90 -16.21 -1.11
N ARG A 39 11.78 -15.72 -1.64
CA ARG A 39 11.71 -15.26 -3.03
C ARG A 39 12.65 -14.07 -3.24
N LYS A 40 13.18 -13.91 -4.46
CA LYS A 40 14.06 -12.79 -4.80
C LYS A 40 13.23 -11.50 -4.82
N ILE A 41 13.41 -10.66 -3.80
CA ILE A 41 12.68 -9.40 -3.65
C ILE A 41 13.43 -8.29 -4.36
N ILE A 42 12.80 -7.64 -5.34
CA ILE A 42 13.29 -6.35 -5.85
C ILE A 42 12.82 -5.27 -4.87
N PHE A 43 13.67 -4.97 -3.89
CA PHE A 43 13.41 -4.00 -2.81
C PHE A 43 12.92 -2.62 -3.31
N GLN A 44 13.26 -2.25 -4.55
CA GLN A 44 12.86 -0.99 -5.16
C GLN A 44 11.33 -0.86 -5.31
N PHE A 45 10.62 -1.93 -5.68
CA PHE A 45 9.16 -1.90 -5.79
C PHE A 45 8.50 -1.73 -4.42
N TYR A 46 9.06 -2.37 -3.39
CA TYR A 46 8.59 -2.22 -2.01
C TYR A 46 8.77 -0.79 -1.47
N LYS A 47 9.89 -0.12 -1.79
CA LYS A 47 10.09 1.29 -1.44
C LYS A 47 9.06 2.21 -2.08
N ASN A 48 8.71 1.96 -3.35
CA ASN A 48 7.72 2.76 -4.06
C ASN A 48 6.32 2.60 -3.45
N ALA A 49 5.96 1.38 -3.02
CA ALA A 49 4.69 1.13 -2.32
C ALA A 49 4.57 1.91 -1.01
N ASN A 50 5.64 1.99 -0.20
CA ASN A 50 5.63 2.77 1.05
C ASN A 50 5.41 4.28 0.81
N ILE A 51 5.86 4.84 -0.33
CA ILE A 51 5.56 6.23 -0.69
C ILE A 51 4.06 6.40 -0.93
N ILE A 52 3.46 5.47 -1.68
CA ILE A 52 2.02 5.45 -1.98
C ILE A 52 1.20 5.26 -0.69
N GLU A 53 1.59 4.33 0.18
CA GLU A 53 0.93 4.08 1.48
C GLU A 53 0.97 5.33 2.37
N ARG A 54 2.12 6.00 2.47
CA ARG A 54 2.26 7.24 3.24
C ARG A 54 1.40 8.36 2.67
N PHE A 55 1.30 8.46 1.35
CA PHE A 55 0.39 9.39 0.69
C PHE A 55 -1.06 9.11 1.11
N PHE A 56 -1.53 7.86 0.99
CA PHE A 56 -2.89 7.50 1.39
C PHE A 56 -3.14 7.64 2.89
N ALA A 57 -2.15 7.39 3.74
CA ALA A 57 -2.27 7.63 5.17
C ALA A 57 -2.51 9.11 5.48
N ARG A 58 -1.79 10.02 4.79
CA ARG A 58 -2.03 11.46 4.88
C ARG A 58 -3.36 11.86 4.27
N LEU A 59 -3.74 11.29 3.13
CA LEU A 59 -5.04 11.53 2.49
C LEU A 59 -6.21 11.12 3.39
N LYS A 60 -6.08 10.04 4.17
CA LYS A 60 -7.10 9.59 5.13
C LYS A 60 -7.30 10.54 6.31
N GLN A 61 -6.36 11.43 6.61
CA GLN A 61 -6.54 12.48 7.64
C GLN A 61 -7.61 13.49 7.21
N PHE A 62 -7.83 13.66 5.91
CA PHE A 62 -8.91 14.48 5.36
C PHE A 62 -10.21 13.68 5.42
N ARG A 63 -10.87 13.73 6.59
CA ARG A 63 -12.09 12.94 6.89
C ARG A 63 -13.16 13.04 5.81
N GLY A 64 -13.33 14.18 5.14
CA GLY A 64 -14.32 14.37 4.07
C GLY A 64 -14.13 13.46 2.86
N THR A 65 -12.88 13.17 2.48
CA THR A 65 -12.55 12.26 1.36
C THR A 65 -12.50 10.80 1.82
N ALA A 66 -12.07 10.56 3.06
CA ALA A 66 -11.98 9.21 3.64
C ALA A 66 -13.34 8.61 4.00
N THR A 67 -14.30 9.46 4.34
CA THR A 67 -15.68 9.05 4.62
C THR A 67 -16.48 9.08 3.33
N ARG A 68 -17.39 8.11 3.18
CA ARG A 68 -18.22 7.86 1.98
C ARG A 68 -19.15 9.02 1.58
N TYR A 69 -18.99 10.21 2.17
CA TYR A 69 -19.78 11.38 1.82
C TYR A 69 -19.45 11.88 0.42
N ASP A 70 -18.21 11.72 -0.02
CA ASP A 70 -17.80 12.19 -1.33
C ASP A 70 -18.10 11.15 -2.42
N ARG A 71 -19.23 11.31 -3.10
CA ARG A 71 -19.71 10.38 -4.14
C ARG A 71 -19.33 10.80 -5.56
N LEU A 72 -18.94 12.07 -5.76
CA LEU A 72 -18.60 12.58 -7.08
C LEU A 72 -17.13 12.32 -7.40
N LYS A 73 -16.86 11.78 -8.59
CA LYS A 73 -15.50 11.53 -9.09
C LYS A 73 -14.67 12.82 -9.14
N SER A 74 -15.30 13.95 -9.48
CA SER A 74 -14.65 15.26 -9.58
C SER A 74 -14.13 15.75 -8.23
N THR A 75 -14.91 15.62 -7.17
CA THR A 75 -14.52 16.07 -5.83
C THR A 75 -13.41 15.21 -5.25
N VAL A 76 -13.49 13.89 -5.42
CA VAL A 76 -12.40 12.96 -5.05
C VAL A 76 -11.12 13.31 -5.81
N HIS A 77 -11.22 13.61 -7.12
CA HIS A 77 -10.07 14.02 -7.92
C HIS A 77 -9.46 15.34 -7.43
N ALA A 78 -10.28 16.35 -7.17
CA ALA A 78 -9.84 17.63 -6.63
C ALA A 78 -9.19 17.47 -5.24
N ALA A 79 -9.75 16.63 -4.37
CA ALA A 79 -9.16 16.32 -3.08
C ALA A 79 -7.78 15.67 -3.21
N VAL A 80 -7.62 14.70 -4.12
CA VAL A 80 -6.31 14.07 -4.39
C VAL A 80 -5.30 15.10 -4.90
N GLN A 81 -5.70 15.98 -5.83
CA GLN A 81 -4.82 17.05 -6.35
C GLN A 81 -4.40 18.03 -5.25
N LEU A 82 -5.35 18.47 -4.43
CA LEU A 82 -5.11 19.40 -3.33
C LEU A 82 -4.18 18.80 -2.28
N VAL A 83 -4.43 17.56 -1.88
CA VAL A 83 -3.56 16.83 -0.94
C VAL A 83 -2.17 16.63 -1.53
N SER A 84 -2.06 16.29 -2.83
CA SER A 84 -0.77 16.17 -3.50
C SER A 84 0.01 17.48 -3.50
N ALA A 85 -0.65 18.61 -3.74
CA ALA A 85 -0.02 19.93 -3.68
C ALA A 85 0.48 20.23 -2.25
N ILE A 86 -0.35 20.02 -1.23
CA ILE A 86 0.03 20.25 0.17
C ILE A 86 1.20 19.36 0.60
N ILE A 87 1.19 18.09 0.18
CA ILE A 87 2.25 17.13 0.51
C ILE A 87 3.55 17.45 -0.22
N GLY A 88 3.47 17.84 -1.49
CA GLY A 88 4.63 18.10 -2.35
C GLY A 88 5.27 19.48 -2.17
N ILE A 89 4.59 20.42 -1.51
CA ILE A 89 5.13 21.74 -1.14
C ILE A 89 6.10 21.66 0.06
N ASN A 90 6.11 20.54 0.81
CA ASN A 90 6.92 20.33 2.02
C ASN A 90 8.19 19.51 1.78
#